data_AF-A0A820ASL3-F1
#
_entry.id   AF-A0A820ASL3-F1
#
_cell.length_a   1.000
_cell.length_b   1.000
_cell.length_c   1.000
_cell.angle_alpha   90.00
_cell.angle_beta   90.00
_cell.angle_gamma   90.00
#
_symmetry.space_group_name_H-M   'P 1'
#
loop_
_entity.id
_entity.type
_entity.pdbx_description
1 polymer ?
#
loop_
_entity_poly.entity_id
_entity_poly.type
_entity_poly.pdbx_seq_one_letter_code
_entity_poly.pdbx_strand_id
1 'polypeptide(L)'
;MGTESFRLFFVLIIVLLYSALADYYYHHHVNANRQRIILNGLFTHSQYPSIHFAVEQVNSQLLSQINLEFYLNETKGFIHCDVGTSVKTFFDMINQSSLPLSVLFTDACQNVLSYISDTATYFRLPVISFTDIDLSLSAKDRYPYFYHIVPSDHAHNLVRKQLLQYFNWTRFGLIYQHGSKYTLVSLI
;
A
#
# COMPACT_ATOMS: atom_id res chain seq x y z
N MET A 1 56.05 25.56 -20.59
CA MET A 1 54.80 25.23 -19.85
C MET A 1 53.74 26.24 -20.27
N GLY A 2 52.75 25.97 -21.13
CA GLY A 2 52.37 24.77 -21.85
C GLY A 2 51.04 25.07 -22.55
N THR A 3 51.08 25.45 -23.82
CA THR A 3 49.89 25.60 -24.69
C THR A 3 49.08 24.31 -24.77
N GLU A 4 49.77 23.17 -24.65
CA GLU A 4 49.19 21.83 -24.53
C GLU A 4 48.36 21.64 -23.27
N SER A 5 48.75 22.26 -22.14
CA SER A 5 47.99 22.18 -20.88
C SER A 5 46.64 22.91 -20.97
N PHE A 6 46.58 24.01 -21.72
CA PHE A 6 45.34 24.76 -21.94
C PHE A 6 44.38 24.02 -22.87
N ARG A 7 44.91 23.33 -23.88
CA ARG A 7 44.13 22.46 -24.77
C ARG A 7 43.53 21.27 -24.03
N LEU A 8 44.32 20.62 -23.18
CA LEU A 8 43.84 19.51 -22.34
C LEU A 8 42.74 19.94 -21.38
N PHE A 9 42.84 21.14 -20.79
CA PHE A 9 41.81 21.69 -19.90
C PHE A 9 40.49 21.93 -20.64
N PHE A 10 40.56 22.49 -21.86
CA PHE A 10 39.36 22.75 -22.67
C PHE A 10 38.69 21.44 -23.14
N VAL A 11 39.48 20.44 -23.51
CA VAL A 11 38.97 19.11 -23.86
C VAL A 11 38.31 18.43 -22.66
N LEU A 12 38.90 18.53 -21.47
CA LEU A 12 38.30 18.01 -20.23
C LEU A 12 36.96 18.68 -19.91
N ILE A 13 36.86 20.00 -20.05
CA ILE A 13 35.59 20.73 -19.86
C ILE A 13 34.53 20.24 -20.86
N ILE A 14 34.89 20.09 -22.13
CA ILE A 14 33.95 19.62 -23.16
C ILE A 14 33.48 18.19 -22.85
N VAL A 15 34.39 17.29 -22.44
CA VAL A 15 34.05 15.91 -22.07
C VAL A 15 33.14 15.88 -20.84
N LEU A 16 33.43 16.68 -19.81
CA LEU A 16 32.61 16.76 -18.60
C LEU A 16 31.22 17.38 -18.86
N LEU A 17 31.14 18.39 -19.73
CA LEU A 17 29.87 18.96 -20.17
C LEU A 17 29.07 17.94 -20.99
N TYR A 18 29.73 17.17 -21.86
CA TYR A 18 29.07 16.14 -22.65
C TYR A 18 28.55 14.99 -21.77
N SER A 19 29.32 14.55 -20.77
CA SER A 19 28.86 13.52 -19.82
C SER A 19 27.72 14.03 -18.95
N ALA A 20 27.78 15.26 -18.45
CA ALA A 20 26.69 15.84 -17.67
C ALA A 20 25.40 16.03 -18.48
N LEU A 21 25.52 16.44 -19.75
CA LEU A 21 24.39 16.56 -20.67
C LEU A 21 23.84 15.18 -21.06
N ALA A 22 24.69 14.17 -21.22
CA ALA A 22 24.26 12.80 -21.47
C ALA A 22 23.51 12.23 -20.26
N ASP A 23 24.00 12.42 -19.03
CA ASP A 23 23.31 11.99 -17.80
C ASP A 23 21.97 12.73 -17.62
N TYR A 24 21.92 14.03 -17.89
CA TYR A 24 20.69 14.82 -17.85
C TYR A 24 19.67 14.34 -18.90
N TYR A 25 20.10 14.13 -20.15
CA TYR A 25 19.26 13.64 -21.23
C TYR A 25 18.76 12.21 -20.94
N TYR A 26 19.63 11.34 -20.41
CA TYR A 26 19.27 9.97 -20.03
C TYR A 26 18.25 9.96 -18.87
N HIS A 27 18.46 10.76 -17.82
CA HIS A 27 17.54 10.83 -16.69
C HIS A 27 16.16 11.43 -17.06
N HIS A 28 16.09 12.42 -17.96
CA HIS A 28 14.81 13.02 -18.35
C HIS A 28 14.07 12.26 -19.44
N HIS A 29 14.74 11.73 -20.48
CA HIS A 29 14.05 11.02 -21.56
C HIS A 29 13.74 9.55 -21.25
N VAL A 30 14.54 8.86 -20.44
CA VAL A 30 14.24 7.47 -20.02
C VAL A 30 13.06 7.44 -19.04
N ASN A 31 12.97 8.42 -18.13
CA ASN A 31 11.82 8.52 -17.21
C ASN A 31 10.50 8.89 -17.92
N ALA A 32 10.54 9.57 -19.08
CA ALA A 32 9.34 9.91 -19.85
C ALA A 32 8.66 8.69 -20.51
N ASN A 33 9.38 7.57 -20.68
CA ASN A 33 8.90 6.35 -21.31
C ASN A 33 8.58 5.21 -20.33
N ARG A 34 8.63 5.45 -19.01
CA ARG A 34 8.23 4.43 -18.02
C ARG A 34 6.73 4.16 -18.09
N GLN A 35 6.35 2.88 -18.11
CA GLN A 35 4.97 2.48 -17.88
C GLN A 35 4.64 2.72 -16.40
N ARG A 36 3.74 3.67 -16.13
CA ARG A 36 3.31 4.00 -14.78
C ARG A 36 2.17 3.09 -14.35
N ILE A 37 2.39 2.34 -13.27
CA ILE A 37 1.31 1.63 -12.57
C ILE A 37 0.87 2.54 -11.43
N ILE A 38 -0.37 3.03 -11.51
CA ILE A 38 -0.92 3.88 -10.45
C ILE A 38 -1.35 2.98 -9.29
N LEU A 39 -0.69 3.14 -8.15
CA LEU A 39 -1.14 2.55 -6.90
C LEU A 39 -2.18 3.48 -6.31
N ASN A 40 -3.42 3.09 -6.52
CA ASN A 40 -4.56 3.71 -5.88
C ASN A 40 -4.79 3.03 -4.52
N GLY A 41 -5.07 3.84 -3.51
CA GLY A 41 -5.42 3.31 -2.21
C GLY A 41 -6.17 4.30 -1.34
N LEU A 42 -6.86 3.72 -0.36
CA LEU A 42 -7.58 4.47 0.66
C LEU A 42 -6.77 4.38 1.94
N PHE A 43 -6.18 5.51 2.33
CA PHE A 43 -5.19 5.57 3.39
C PHE A 43 -5.61 6.54 4.50
N THR A 44 -5.24 6.24 5.74
CA THR A 44 -5.24 7.22 6.82
C THR A 44 -3.94 8.01 6.78
N HIS A 45 -3.95 9.24 7.31
CA HIS A 45 -2.76 10.10 7.30
C HIS A 45 -1.57 9.50 8.06
N SER A 46 -1.80 8.62 9.03
CA SER A 46 -0.74 8.08 9.90
C SER A 46 0.17 7.07 9.20
N GLN A 47 -0.34 6.33 8.22
CA GLN A 47 0.45 5.31 7.49
C GLN A 47 1.14 5.86 6.24
N TYR A 48 0.83 7.10 5.85
CA TYR A 48 1.35 7.71 4.64
C TYR A 48 2.88 7.70 4.52
N PRO A 49 3.67 8.05 5.56
CA PRO A 49 5.13 8.07 5.45
C PRO A 49 5.72 6.69 5.10
N SER A 50 5.17 5.63 5.67
CA SER A 50 5.61 4.25 5.42
C SER A 50 5.30 3.80 4.01
N ILE A 51 4.13 4.16 3.48
CA ILE A 51 3.71 3.83 2.11
C ILE A 51 4.57 4.59 1.10
N HIS A 52 4.79 5.89 1.34
CA HIS A 52 5.64 6.73 0.49
C HIS A 52 7.07 6.18 0.42
N PHE A 53 7.66 5.86 1.57
CA PHE A 53 9.00 5.25 1.63
C PHE A 53 9.07 3.90 0.91
N ALA A 54 8.06 3.05 1.06
CA ALA A 54 8.01 1.76 0.39
C ALA A 54 7.97 1.92 -1.15
N VAL A 55 7.18 2.86 -1.66
CA VAL A 55 7.10 3.15 -3.11
C VAL A 55 8.43 3.69 -3.63
N GLU A 56 9.08 4.59 -2.91
CA GLU A 56 10.39 5.12 -3.27
C GLU A 56 11.46 4.01 -3.34
N GLN A 57 11.49 3.11 -2.37
CA GLN A 57 12.42 1.98 -2.37
C GLN A 57 12.16 1.01 -3.53
N VAL A 58 10.90 0.67 -3.79
CA VAL A 58 10.53 -0.25 -4.88
C VAL A 58 10.87 0.37 -6.24
N ASN A 59 10.61 1.67 -6.43
CA ASN A 59 10.93 2.37 -7.68
C ASN A 59 12.43 2.49 -7.94
N SER A 60 13.23 2.70 -6.88
CA SER A 60 14.69 2.85 -7.00
C SER A 60 15.41 1.51 -7.18
N GLN A 61 15.02 0.48 -6.43
CA GLN A 61 15.76 -0.79 -6.38
C GLN A 61 15.23 -1.84 -7.37
N LEU A 62 13.91 -2.02 -7.42
CA LEU A 62 13.30 -3.16 -8.11
C LEU A 62 12.81 -2.79 -9.51
N LEU A 63 12.06 -1.70 -9.63
CA LEU A 63 11.38 -1.34 -10.88
C LEU A 63 12.22 -0.51 -11.83
N SER A 64 13.37 0.01 -11.37
CA SER A 64 14.35 0.70 -12.21
C SER A 64 14.84 -0.16 -13.38
N GLN A 65 14.79 -1.49 -13.23
CA GLN A 65 15.20 -2.46 -14.25
C GLN A 65 14.09 -2.80 -15.26
N ILE A 66 12.81 -2.58 -14.91
CA ILE A 66 11.65 -3.05 -15.69
C ILE A 66 10.89 -1.87 -16.34
N ASN A 67 11.45 -0.65 -16.30
CA ASN A 67 10.82 0.56 -16.86
C ASN A 67 9.38 0.77 -16.32
N LEU A 68 9.17 0.37 -15.07
CA LEU A 68 7.92 0.50 -14.33
C LEU A 68 8.11 1.54 -13.22
N GLU A 69 7.03 2.23 -12.87
CA GLU A 69 7.02 3.18 -11.77
C GLU A 69 5.68 3.10 -11.05
N PHE A 70 5.72 2.94 -9.73
CA PHE A 70 4.57 3.11 -8.87
C PHE A 70 4.38 4.58 -8.52
N TYR A 71 3.17 5.08 -8.75
CA TYR A 71 2.78 6.45 -8.40
C TYR A 71 1.63 6.42 -7.38
N LEU A 72 1.83 7.12 -6.26
CA LEU A 72 0.80 7.34 -5.24
C LEU A 72 0.11 8.67 -5.53
N ASN A 73 -1.21 8.65 -5.63
CA ASN A 73 -1.98 9.88 -5.76
C ASN A 73 -2.20 10.52 -4.38
N GLU A 74 -1.28 11.38 -3.96
CA GLU A 74 -1.30 12.02 -2.63
C GLU A 74 -2.56 12.86 -2.40
N THR A 75 -3.21 13.36 -3.46
CA THR A 75 -4.38 14.24 -3.31
C THR A 75 -5.71 13.48 -3.15
N LYS A 76 -5.75 12.18 -3.42
CA LYS A 76 -6.99 11.42 -3.60
C LYS A 76 -6.84 10.03 -3.00
N GLY A 77 -7.14 9.92 -1.71
CA GLY A 77 -7.05 8.65 -1.00
C GLY A 77 -7.11 8.78 0.52
N PHE A 78 -6.92 9.99 1.06
CA PHE A 78 -6.99 10.19 2.51
C PHE A 78 -8.41 10.08 3.05
N ILE A 79 -8.58 9.25 4.08
CA ILE A 79 -9.87 9.03 4.75
C ILE A 79 -9.79 9.30 6.25
N HIS A 80 -10.89 9.79 6.82
CA HIS A 80 -11.05 10.12 8.24
C HIS A 80 -11.93 9.11 8.99
N CYS A 81 -11.86 7.83 8.59
CA CYS A 81 -12.66 6.74 9.19
C CYS A 81 -14.18 7.00 9.22
N ASP A 82 -14.64 7.85 8.31
CA ASP A 82 -16.04 8.16 8.05
C ASP A 82 -16.49 7.41 6.79
N VAL A 83 -17.60 6.69 6.89
CA VAL A 83 -18.09 5.81 5.81
C VAL A 83 -18.49 6.64 4.59
N GLY A 84 -19.22 7.74 4.77
CA GLY A 84 -19.72 8.56 3.67
C GLY A 84 -18.58 9.16 2.84
N THR A 85 -17.61 9.77 3.52
CA THR A 85 -16.42 10.36 2.88
C THR A 85 -15.58 9.29 2.18
N SER A 86 -15.40 8.13 2.80
CA SER A 86 -14.55 7.07 2.24
C SER A 86 -15.16 6.41 1.02
N VAL A 87 -16.47 6.13 1.05
CA VAL A 87 -17.20 5.56 -0.10
C VAL A 87 -17.23 6.56 -1.25
N LYS A 88 -17.43 7.85 -0.97
CA LYS A 88 -17.31 8.89 -2.00
C LYS A 88 -15.92 8.89 -2.65
N THR A 89 -14.85 8.89 -1.85
CA THR A 89 -13.47 8.84 -2.35
C THR A 89 -13.23 7.58 -3.19
N PHE A 90 -13.73 6.43 -2.76
CA PHE A 90 -13.66 5.18 -3.53
C PHE A 90 -14.31 5.29 -4.91
N PHE A 91 -15.53 5.83 -4.99
CA PHE A 91 -16.20 6.05 -6.28
C PHE A 91 -15.48 7.11 -7.12
N ASP A 92 -14.98 8.18 -6.51
CA ASP A 92 -14.19 9.20 -7.22
C ASP A 92 -12.89 8.60 -7.82
N MET A 93 -12.30 7.60 -7.17
CA MET A 93 -11.14 6.86 -7.66
C MET A 93 -11.49 5.92 -8.81
N ILE A 94 -12.60 5.17 -8.71
CA ILE A 94 -13.07 4.28 -9.79
C ILE A 94 -13.47 5.09 -11.03
N ASN A 95 -14.13 6.22 -10.83
CA ASN A 95 -14.65 7.04 -11.91
C ASN A 95 -13.56 7.86 -12.63
N GLN A 96 -12.33 7.90 -12.10
CA GLN A 96 -11.21 8.56 -12.78
C GLN A 96 -10.71 7.72 -13.95
N SER A 97 -10.96 8.24 -15.15
CA SER A 97 -10.76 7.59 -16.46
C SER A 97 -9.30 7.35 -16.88
N SER A 98 -8.31 7.50 -15.99
CA SER A 98 -6.90 7.52 -16.38
C SER A 98 -6.19 6.16 -16.40
N LEU A 99 -6.69 5.11 -15.73
CA LEU A 99 -6.23 3.72 -15.84
C LEU A 99 -7.22 2.78 -15.11
N PRO A 100 -7.47 1.54 -15.58
CA PRO A 100 -8.30 0.58 -14.85
C PRO A 100 -7.63 0.23 -13.51
N LEU A 101 -8.32 0.57 -12.41
CA LEU A 101 -7.92 0.24 -11.06
C LEU A 101 -7.76 -1.29 -10.94
N SER A 102 -6.53 -1.77 -10.88
CA SER A 102 -6.24 -3.21 -10.90
C SER A 102 -6.26 -3.83 -9.51
N VAL A 103 -5.81 -3.09 -8.49
CA VAL A 103 -5.78 -3.48 -7.08
C VAL A 103 -5.92 -2.22 -6.21
N LEU A 104 -6.64 -2.32 -5.10
CA LEU A 104 -6.76 -1.26 -4.09
C LEU A 104 -5.99 -1.64 -2.83
N PHE A 105 -5.01 -0.82 -2.44
CA PHE A 105 -4.33 -0.96 -1.15
C PHE A 105 -5.01 -0.09 -0.10
N THR A 106 -5.11 -0.55 1.15
CA THR A 106 -5.78 0.21 2.19
C THR A 106 -5.29 -0.08 3.60
N ASP A 107 -5.40 0.92 4.48
CA ASP A 107 -5.29 0.79 5.95
C ASP A 107 -6.59 1.21 6.65
N ALA A 108 -7.72 1.21 5.93
CA ALA A 108 -8.93 1.85 6.40
C ALA A 108 -9.43 1.30 7.73
N CYS A 109 -10.06 2.18 8.52
CA CYS A 109 -10.75 1.77 9.72
C CYS A 109 -11.81 0.69 9.42
N GLN A 110 -12.03 -0.21 10.39
CA GLN A 110 -12.89 -1.38 10.22
C GLN A 110 -14.33 -1.04 9.82
N ASN A 111 -14.88 0.04 10.38
CA ASN A 111 -16.21 0.53 10.06
C ASN A 111 -16.33 0.98 8.60
N VAL A 112 -15.24 1.42 7.97
CA VAL A 112 -15.19 1.80 6.55
C VAL A 112 -14.86 0.60 5.67
N LEU A 113 -13.91 -0.21 6.11
CA LEU A 113 -13.32 -1.29 5.32
C LEU A 113 -14.35 -2.35 4.91
N SER A 114 -15.33 -2.64 5.77
CA SER A 114 -16.45 -3.52 5.44
C SER A 114 -17.26 -3.01 4.25
N TYR A 115 -17.64 -1.73 4.22
CA TYR A 115 -18.37 -1.14 3.09
C TYR A 115 -17.52 -1.07 1.83
N ILE A 116 -16.24 -0.73 1.93
CA ILE A 116 -15.34 -0.71 0.78
C ILE A 116 -15.17 -2.12 0.20
N SER A 117 -15.00 -3.14 1.04
CA SER A 117 -14.83 -4.53 0.60
C SER A 117 -16.11 -5.10 -0.02
N ASP A 118 -17.27 -4.74 0.53
CA ASP A 118 -18.57 -5.10 -0.04
C ASP A 118 -18.75 -4.44 -1.41
N THR A 119 -18.49 -3.13 -1.51
CA THR A 119 -18.63 -2.36 -2.75
C THR A 119 -17.62 -2.85 -3.81
N ALA A 120 -16.38 -3.14 -3.43
CA ALA A 120 -15.33 -3.63 -4.33
C ALA A 120 -15.68 -4.97 -4.98
N THR A 121 -16.54 -5.79 -4.35
CA THR A 121 -17.01 -7.05 -4.92
C THR A 121 -17.79 -6.84 -6.22
N TYR A 122 -18.58 -5.77 -6.32
CA TYR A 122 -19.32 -5.42 -7.53
C TYR A 122 -18.40 -5.03 -8.69
N PHE A 123 -17.24 -4.45 -8.39
CA PHE A 123 -16.23 -4.06 -9.37
C PHE A 123 -15.20 -5.16 -9.65
N ARG A 124 -15.31 -6.32 -8.99
CA ARG A 124 -14.32 -7.40 -9.01
C ARG A 124 -12.91 -6.91 -8.71
N LEU A 125 -12.83 -5.93 -7.81
CA LEU A 125 -11.60 -5.23 -7.49
C LEU A 125 -10.93 -5.88 -6.28
N PRO A 126 -9.72 -6.45 -6.42
CA PRO A 126 -8.94 -6.92 -5.29
C PRO A 126 -8.65 -5.78 -4.32
N VAL A 127 -9.02 -5.96 -3.04
CA VAL A 127 -8.70 -5.04 -1.95
C VAL A 127 -7.70 -5.73 -1.04
N ILE A 128 -6.57 -5.08 -0.80
CA ILE A 128 -5.49 -5.57 0.06
C ILE A 128 -5.35 -4.61 1.24
N SER A 129 -5.72 -5.08 2.43
CA SER A 129 -5.49 -4.37 3.68
C SER A 129 -4.17 -4.79 4.33
N PHE A 130 -3.36 -3.85 4.77
CA PHE A 130 -2.10 -4.14 5.49
C PHE A 130 -2.16 -3.82 6.98
N THR A 131 -3.33 -3.44 7.50
CA THR A 131 -3.54 -3.16 8.93
C THR A 131 -4.73 -3.89 9.54
N ASP A 132 -5.59 -4.50 8.72
CA ASP A 132 -6.79 -5.16 9.22
C ASP A 132 -6.51 -6.53 9.84
N ILE A 133 -7.18 -6.79 10.96
CA ILE A 133 -7.06 -7.99 11.78
C ILE A 133 -8.43 -8.63 12.07
N ASP A 134 -9.52 -8.10 11.50
CA ASP A 134 -10.88 -8.59 11.72
C ASP A 134 -11.12 -9.89 10.93
N LEU A 135 -11.43 -10.97 11.64
CA LEU A 135 -11.71 -12.26 11.02
C LEU A 135 -12.98 -12.23 10.14
N SER A 136 -13.94 -11.35 10.43
CA SER A 136 -15.20 -11.28 9.67
C SER A 136 -14.99 -10.85 8.22
N LEU A 137 -13.92 -10.11 7.92
CA LEU A 137 -13.59 -9.69 6.56
C LEU A 137 -12.91 -10.80 5.75
N SER A 138 -12.40 -11.85 6.40
CA SER A 138 -11.85 -13.03 5.74
C SER A 138 -12.92 -13.97 5.16
N ALA A 139 -14.22 -13.71 5.42
CA ALA A 139 -15.34 -14.51 4.94
C ALA A 139 -15.50 -14.39 3.41
N LYS A 140 -14.98 -15.38 2.67
CA LYS A 140 -14.88 -15.36 1.19
C LYS A 140 -16.21 -15.51 0.45
N ASP A 141 -17.23 -16.01 1.12
CA ASP A 141 -18.62 -16.01 0.66
C ASP A 141 -19.17 -14.59 0.53
N ARG A 142 -18.78 -13.68 1.43
CA ARG A 142 -19.20 -12.27 1.41
C ARG A 142 -18.19 -11.33 0.76
N TYR A 143 -16.90 -11.52 1.02
CA TYR A 143 -15.81 -10.65 0.56
C TYR A 143 -14.79 -11.43 -0.29
N PRO A 144 -15.18 -11.93 -1.48
CA PRO A 144 -14.32 -12.79 -2.30
C PRO A 144 -13.02 -12.11 -2.75
N TYR A 145 -13.04 -10.78 -2.94
CA TYR A 145 -11.90 -9.99 -3.41
C TYR A 145 -11.09 -9.31 -2.30
N PHE A 146 -11.44 -9.52 -1.03
CA PHE A 146 -10.72 -8.91 0.09
C PHE A 146 -9.60 -9.80 0.62
N TYR A 147 -8.43 -9.22 0.86
CA TYR A 147 -7.27 -9.90 1.44
C TYR A 147 -6.62 -8.98 2.47
N HIS A 148 -6.08 -9.56 3.56
CA HIS A 148 -5.22 -8.84 4.48
C HIS A 148 -3.84 -9.47 4.59
N ILE A 149 -2.81 -8.66 4.80
CA ILE A 149 -1.43 -9.12 4.96
C ILE A 149 -1.17 -9.52 6.42
N VAL A 150 -1.77 -8.79 7.36
CA VAL A 150 -1.63 -9.04 8.79
C VAL A 150 -2.49 -10.24 9.17
N PRO A 151 -2.00 -11.18 10.00
CA PRO A 151 -2.81 -12.26 10.52
C PRO A 151 -4.02 -11.73 11.31
N SER A 152 -5.16 -12.40 11.18
CA SER A 152 -6.33 -12.07 12.00
C SER A 152 -6.07 -12.26 13.50
N ASP A 153 -6.85 -11.56 14.33
CA ASP A 153 -6.77 -11.67 15.79
C ASP A 153 -7.05 -13.09 16.33
N HIS A 154 -7.67 -13.94 15.52
CA HIS A 154 -7.88 -15.35 15.84
C HIS A 154 -6.58 -16.14 15.94
N ALA A 155 -5.52 -15.74 15.24
CA ALA A 155 -4.21 -16.38 15.34
C ALA A 155 -3.66 -16.34 16.78
N HIS A 156 -4.01 -15.32 17.55
CA HIS A 156 -3.64 -15.22 18.97
C HIS A 156 -4.32 -16.26 19.87
N ASN A 157 -5.42 -16.90 19.44
CA ASN A 157 -6.10 -17.92 20.24
C ASN A 157 -5.22 -19.15 20.47
N LEU A 158 -4.35 -19.49 19.51
CA LEU A 158 -3.36 -20.55 19.68
C LEU A 158 -2.41 -20.25 20.84
N VAL A 159 -1.92 -19.02 20.92
CA VAL A 159 -1.02 -18.56 21.99
C VAL A 159 -1.76 -18.52 23.33
N ARG A 160 -3.00 -17.99 23.35
CA ARG A 160 -3.83 -17.97 24.57
C ARG A 160 -4.02 -19.39 25.11
N LYS A 161 -4.40 -20.34 24.25
CA LYS A 161 -4.56 -21.75 24.62
C LYS A 161 -3.27 -22.36 25.17
N GLN A 162 -2.13 -22.13 24.52
CA GLN A 162 -0.84 -22.64 24.99
C GLN A 162 -0.45 -22.05 26.35
N LEU A 163 -0.72 -20.76 26.59
CA LEU A 163 -0.49 -20.14 27.88
C LEU A 163 -1.37 -20.74 28.98
N LEU A 164 -2.66 -20.94 28.71
CA LEU A 164 -3.57 -21.60 29.66
C LEU A 164 -3.08 -23.00 30.03
N GLN A 165 -2.62 -23.77 29.04
CA GLN A 165 -2.07 -25.10 29.23
C GLN A 165 -0.77 -25.08 30.03
N TYR A 166 0.14 -24.16 29.71
CA TYR A 166 1.43 -24.03 30.40
C TYR A 166 1.27 -23.76 31.91
N PHE A 167 0.29 -22.93 32.29
CA PHE A 167 0.01 -22.61 33.69
C PHE A 167 -1.05 -23.51 34.36
N ASN A 168 -1.53 -24.55 33.66
CA ASN A 168 -2.62 -25.43 34.12
C ASN A 168 -3.90 -24.66 34.55
N TRP A 169 -4.23 -23.56 33.85
CA TRP A 169 -5.45 -22.80 34.11
C TRP A 169 -6.65 -23.45 33.43
N THR A 170 -7.51 -24.08 34.23
CA THR A 170 -8.72 -24.77 33.76
C THR A 170 -10.00 -23.94 33.88
N ARG A 171 -9.93 -22.80 34.58
CA ARG A 171 -11.05 -21.86 34.76
C ARG A 171 -10.60 -20.46 34.36
N PHE A 172 -11.27 -19.90 33.38
CA PHE A 172 -11.06 -18.54 32.91
C PHE A 172 -12.40 -17.93 32.48
N GLY A 173 -12.45 -16.61 32.43
CA GLY A 173 -13.58 -15.85 31.91
C GLY A 173 -13.12 -14.94 30.78
N LEU A 174 -13.97 -14.75 29.77
CA LEU A 174 -13.71 -13.85 28.65
C LEU A 174 -14.64 -12.66 28.74
N ILE A 175 -14.07 -11.46 28.71
CA ILE A 175 -14.80 -10.20 28.59
C ILE A 175 -14.41 -9.60 27.26
N TYR A 176 -15.38 -9.26 26.44
CA TYR A 176 -15.16 -8.65 25.13
C TYR A 176 -16.23 -7.59 24.86
N GLN A 177 -15.87 -6.60 24.05
CA GLN A 177 -16.81 -5.60 23.57
C GLN A 177 -17.70 -6.19 22.48
N HIS A 178 -19.01 -5.94 22.54
CA HIS A 178 -19.93 -6.39 21.51
C HIS A 178 -19.59 -5.76 20.14
N GLY A 179 -19.47 -6.61 19.12
CA GLY A 179 -19.12 -6.24 17.74
C GLY A 179 -18.57 -7.43 16.94
N SER A 180 -18.65 -7.38 15.61
CA SER A 180 -18.26 -8.49 14.71
C SER A 180 -16.83 -8.97 14.95
N LYS A 181 -15.89 -8.04 15.07
CA LYS A 181 -14.47 -8.31 15.30
C LYS A 181 -14.21 -9.17 16.54
N TYR A 182 -14.68 -8.73 17.70
CA TYR A 182 -14.32 -9.34 18.98
C TYR A 182 -15.16 -10.59 19.30
N THR A 183 -16.37 -10.68 18.76
CA THR A 183 -17.25 -11.84 19.00
C THR A 183 -16.70 -13.11 18.34
N LEU A 184 -16.08 -13.01 17.17
CA LEU A 184 -15.53 -14.18 16.48
C LEU A 184 -14.22 -14.67 17.11
N VAL A 185 -13.46 -13.77 17.72
CA VAL A 185 -12.16 -14.10 18.34
C VAL A 185 -12.33 -14.68 19.75
N SER A 186 -13.46 -14.46 20.42
CA SER A 186 -13.71 -14.94 21.78
C SER A 186 -14.01 -16.45 21.87
N LEU A 187 -14.09 -17.16 20.75
CA LEU A 187 -14.17 -18.62 20.69
C LEU A 187 -12.74 -19.20 20.82
N ILE A 188 -12.31 -19.47 22.06
CA ILE A 188 -11.02 -20.12 22.41
C ILE A 188 -11.26 -21.58 22.77
#